data_AF-A0A0D0CCG5-F1
#
_entry.id   AF-A0A0D0CCG5-F1
#
_cell.length_a   1.000
_cell.length_b   1.000
_cell.length_c   1.000
_cell.angle_alpha   90.00
_cell.angle_beta   90.00
_cell.angle_gamma   90.00
#
_symmetry.space_group_name_H-M   'P 1'
#
loop_
_entity.id
_entity.type
_entity.pdbx_description
1 polymer ?
#
loop_
_entity_poly.entity_id
_entity_poly.type
_entity_poly.pdbx_seq_one_letter_code
_entity_poly.pdbx_strand_id
1 'polypeptide(L)'
;KTTTIFGHASLNDLGPSLIMPDAILDRIVDAAHHCKVNSIQDLKRETGWTDSYAYGDDVVTIIRRHAIPLPSPFVTTPLRLNASTSIAGPSDQHSCITATKRCNKCSACGQEGHNARNRVCHNHPQR
;
A
#
# COMPACT_ATOMS: atom_id res chain seq x y z
N LYS A 1 32.09 2.53 -25.05
CA LYS A 1 31.22 2.69 -26.23
C LYS A 1 30.37 3.97 -26.16
N THR A 2 29.97 4.46 -24.97
CA THR A 2 29.23 5.73 -24.79
C THR A 2 30.12 6.98 -24.85
N THR A 3 31.32 6.92 -24.25
CA THR A 3 32.34 8.00 -24.24
C THR A 3 32.84 8.41 -25.62
N THR A 4 32.89 7.46 -26.56
CA THR A 4 33.27 7.69 -27.97
C THR A 4 32.17 8.35 -28.80
N ILE A 5 30.91 8.30 -28.35
CA ILE A 5 29.75 8.82 -29.10
C ILE A 5 29.37 10.23 -28.63
N PHE A 6 29.44 10.49 -27.33
CA PHE A 6 28.99 11.77 -26.74
C PHE A 6 30.14 12.68 -26.27
N GLY A 7 31.39 12.20 -26.27
CA GLY A 7 32.52 12.96 -25.74
C GLY A 7 32.53 13.03 -24.21
N HIS A 8 33.72 13.15 -23.61
CA HIS A 8 33.88 13.14 -22.15
C HIS A 8 33.22 14.35 -21.45
N ALA A 9 33.18 15.51 -22.13
CA ALA A 9 32.58 16.72 -21.58
C ALA A 9 31.07 16.57 -21.37
N SER A 10 30.33 16.06 -22.36
CA SER A 10 28.88 15.92 -22.29
C SER A 10 28.39 14.87 -21.27
N LEU A 11 29.26 13.94 -20.84
CA LEU A 11 28.93 12.99 -19.77
C LEU A 11 29.08 13.60 -18.37
N ASN A 12 29.98 14.59 -18.20
CA ASN A 12 30.11 15.34 -16.95
C ASN A 12 28.93 16.29 -16.71
N ASP A 13 28.27 16.74 -17.78
CA ASP A 13 27.13 17.67 -17.70
C ASP A 13 25.80 17.00 -17.29
N LEU A 14 25.74 15.66 -17.24
CA LEU A 14 24.52 14.92 -16.89
C LEU A 14 24.21 14.96 -15.37
N GLY A 15 25.18 15.34 -14.55
CA GLY A 15 24.99 15.54 -13.12
C GLY A 15 24.48 14.30 -12.35
N PRO A 16 23.91 14.50 -11.15
CA PRO A 16 23.39 13.41 -10.31
C PRO A 16 22.27 12.59 -10.96
N SER A 17 21.53 13.20 -11.89
CA SER A 17 20.42 12.55 -12.62
C SER A 17 20.89 11.38 -13.48
N LEU A 18 22.20 11.29 -13.79
CA LEU A 18 22.80 10.11 -14.42
C LEU A 18 22.70 8.86 -13.53
N ILE A 19 22.82 9.03 -12.22
CA ILE A 19 22.77 7.92 -11.25
C ILE A 19 21.33 7.70 -10.78
N MET A 20 20.62 8.79 -10.48
CA MET A 20 19.25 8.74 -9.99
C MET A 20 18.45 9.91 -10.55
N PRO A 21 17.60 9.68 -11.56
CA PRO A 21 16.70 10.71 -12.09
C PRO A 21 15.75 11.24 -11.02
N ASP A 22 15.37 12.51 -11.11
CA ASP A 22 14.47 13.17 -10.12
C ASP A 22 13.13 12.44 -9.99
N ALA A 23 12.58 11.91 -11.09
CA ALA A 23 11.35 11.12 -11.05
C ALA A 23 11.48 9.84 -10.21
N ILE A 24 12.68 9.27 -10.10
CA ILE A 24 12.95 8.13 -9.20
C ILE A 24 13.05 8.63 -7.76
N LEU A 25 13.72 9.76 -7.51
CA LEU A 25 13.80 10.38 -6.19
C LEU A 25 12.42 10.69 -5.61
N ASP A 26 11.55 11.36 -6.37
CA ASP A 26 10.19 11.70 -5.95
C ASP A 26 9.41 10.43 -5.57
N ARG A 27 9.55 9.37 -6.38
CA ARG A 27 8.90 8.09 -6.15
C ARG A 27 9.45 7.36 -4.92
N ILE A 28 10.75 7.50 -4.64
CA ILE A 28 11.36 7.00 -3.40
C ILE A 28 10.76 7.72 -2.19
N VAL A 29 10.66 9.05 -2.25
CA VAL A 29 10.09 9.87 -1.17
C VAL A 29 8.63 9.49 -0.91
N ASP A 30 7.83 9.37 -1.97
CA ASP A 30 6.43 8.93 -1.85
C ASP A 30 6.33 7.51 -1.25
N ALA A 31 7.12 6.56 -1.74
CA ALA A 31 7.09 5.20 -1.22
C ALA A 31 7.56 5.13 0.25
N ALA A 32 8.52 5.97 0.64
CA ALA A 32 9.01 6.10 2.01
C ALA A 32 7.94 6.67 2.95
N HIS A 33 7.23 7.73 2.55
CA HIS A 33 6.14 8.32 3.33
C HIS A 33 5.02 7.30 3.62
N HIS A 34 4.75 6.40 2.67
CA HIS A 34 3.76 5.34 2.83
C HIS A 34 4.34 4.07 3.49
N CYS A 35 5.56 4.12 4.03
CA CYS A 35 6.24 3.01 4.69
C CYS A 35 6.35 1.74 3.81
N LYS A 36 6.43 1.90 2.48
CA LYS A 36 6.47 0.79 1.51
C LYS A 36 7.86 0.23 1.26
N VAL A 37 8.92 0.98 1.61
CA VAL A 37 10.31 0.61 1.33
C VAL A 37 11.02 0.20 2.62
N ASN A 38 11.11 -1.11 2.88
CA ASN A 38 11.83 -1.66 4.02
C ASN A 38 13.09 -2.44 3.61
N SER A 39 13.21 -2.80 2.34
CA SER A 39 14.31 -3.56 1.76
C SER A 39 14.68 -3.04 0.37
N ILE A 40 15.85 -3.47 -0.13
CA ILE A 40 16.30 -3.18 -1.50
C ILE A 40 15.31 -3.74 -2.54
N GLN A 41 14.69 -4.89 -2.26
CA GLN A 41 13.69 -5.49 -3.14
C GLN A 41 12.43 -4.61 -3.23
N ASP A 42 12.01 -4.02 -2.11
CA ASP A 42 10.91 -3.06 -2.08
C ASP A 42 11.26 -1.81 -2.86
N LEU A 43 12.47 -1.25 -2.65
CA LEU A 43 12.95 -0.09 -3.39
C LEU A 43 12.87 -0.33 -4.90
N LYS A 44 13.38 -1.47 -5.38
CA LYS A 44 13.32 -1.84 -6.80
C LYS A 44 11.90 -2.02 -7.30
N ARG A 45 11.04 -2.71 -6.54
CA ARG A 45 9.64 -2.96 -6.92
C ARG A 45 8.83 -1.66 -7.00
N GLU A 46 9.00 -0.79 -6.00
CA GLU A 46 8.23 0.45 -5.90
C GLU A 46 8.68 1.50 -6.90
N THR A 47 9.95 1.52 -7.32
CA THR A 47 10.51 2.59 -8.17
C THR A 47 10.90 2.16 -9.58
N GLY A 48 11.21 0.88 -9.79
CA GLY A 48 11.81 0.36 -11.02
C GLY A 48 13.28 0.76 -11.21
N TRP A 49 13.94 1.35 -10.21
CA TRP A 49 15.30 1.86 -10.35
C TRP A 49 16.33 0.74 -10.56
N THR A 50 17.08 0.83 -11.67
CA THR A 50 18.06 -0.17 -12.11
C THR A 50 19.21 -0.35 -11.13
N ASP A 51 19.68 0.75 -10.54
CA ASP A 51 20.86 0.75 -9.68
C ASP A 51 20.51 0.54 -8.19
N SER A 52 19.27 0.11 -7.93
CA SER A 52 18.79 -0.25 -6.59
C SER A 52 19.66 -1.32 -5.92
N TYR A 53 20.29 -2.25 -6.64
CA TYR A 53 21.21 -3.20 -6.00
C TYR A 53 22.59 -2.64 -5.68
N ALA A 54 23.03 -1.62 -6.41
CA ALA A 54 24.35 -1.01 -6.21
C ALA A 54 24.32 0.02 -5.06
N TYR A 55 23.25 0.81 -4.99
CA TYR A 55 23.13 1.95 -4.06
C TYR A 55 21.96 1.83 -3.07
N GLY A 56 21.16 0.76 -3.16
CA GLY A 56 19.92 0.66 -2.40
C GLY A 56 20.12 0.51 -0.90
N ASP A 57 21.26 -0.01 -0.43
CA ASP A 57 21.52 -0.13 1.01
C ASP A 57 21.64 1.24 1.68
N ASP A 58 22.41 2.14 1.07
CA ASP A 58 22.55 3.53 1.51
C ASP A 58 21.21 4.26 1.47
N VAL A 59 20.46 4.09 0.38
CA VAL A 59 19.14 4.70 0.21
C VAL A 59 18.16 4.19 1.26
N VAL A 60 18.09 2.88 1.51
CA VAL A 60 17.23 2.28 2.54
C VAL A 60 17.63 2.77 3.92
N THR A 61 18.92 2.94 4.19
CA THR A 61 19.43 3.49 5.45
C THR A 61 18.98 4.95 5.65
N ILE A 62 19.03 5.77 4.60
CA ILE A 62 18.52 7.15 4.62
C ILE A 62 17.01 7.15 4.87
N ILE A 63 16.25 6.31 4.15
CA ILE A 63 14.80 6.18 4.33
C ILE A 63 14.48 5.83 5.78
N ARG A 64 15.12 4.81 6.36
CA ARG A 64 14.87 4.41 7.75
C ARG A 64 15.18 5.51 8.77
N ARG A 65 16.18 6.36 8.48
CA ARG A 65 16.55 7.48 9.35
C ARG A 65 15.54 8.62 9.29
N HIS A 66 14.90 8.86 8.15
CA HIS A 66 14.10 10.06 7.91
C HIS A 66 12.59 9.81 7.78
N ALA A 67 12.18 8.63 7.33
CA ALA A 67 10.78 8.24 7.18
C ALA A 67 10.25 7.63 8.49
N ILE A 68 10.17 8.46 9.54
CA ILE A 68 9.54 8.07 10.81
C ILE A 68 8.04 7.89 10.55
N PRO A 69 7.44 6.73 10.88
CA PRO A 69 6.00 6.53 10.74
C PRO A 69 5.26 7.60 11.54
N LEU A 70 4.47 8.44 10.86
CA LEU A 70 3.62 9.39 11.55
C LEU A 70 2.60 8.58 12.38
N PRO A 71 2.46 8.83 13.69
CA PRO A 71 1.47 8.14 14.49
C PRO A 71 0.10 8.38 13.87
N SER A 72 -0.57 7.28 13.51
CA SER A 72 -1.95 7.35 13.02
C SER A 72 -2.80 8.05 14.08
N PRO A 73 -3.61 9.06 13.72
CA PRO A 73 -4.44 9.79 14.68
C PRO A 73 -5.57 8.92 15.29
N PHE A 74 -5.72 7.66 14.85
CA PHE A 74 -6.82 6.77 15.25
C PHE A 74 -6.44 5.72 16.31
N VAL A 75 -5.46 5.99 17.19
CA VAL A 75 -4.97 4.96 18.13
C VAL A 75 -5.70 4.96 19.50
N THR A 76 -6.53 5.95 19.82
CA THR A 76 -7.06 6.11 21.19
C THR A 76 -8.56 5.95 21.40
N THR A 77 -9.36 5.66 20.37
CA THR A 77 -10.79 5.35 20.58
C THR A 77 -11.03 3.84 20.50
N PRO A 78 -11.13 3.13 21.64
CA PRO A 78 -11.67 1.78 21.62
C PRO A 78 -13.09 1.87 21.07
N LEU A 79 -13.31 1.21 19.92
CA LEU A 79 -14.64 1.05 19.37
C LEU A 79 -15.46 0.28 20.42
N ARG A 80 -16.42 0.94 21.09
CA ARG A 80 -17.27 0.27 22.06
C ARG A 80 -18.00 -0.85 21.34
N LEU A 81 -17.71 -2.10 21.73
CA LEU A 81 -18.51 -3.25 21.36
C LEU A 81 -19.90 -3.04 21.98
N ASN A 82 -20.90 -2.81 21.13
CA ASN A 82 -22.28 -2.85 21.56
C ASN A 82 -22.63 -4.34 21.74
N ALA A 83 -22.52 -4.81 22.98
CA ALA A 83 -22.88 -6.17 23.36
C ALA A 83 -24.40 -6.32 23.32
N SER A 84 -24.90 -7.07 22.34
CA SER A 84 -26.21 -7.72 22.42
C SER A 84 -25.98 -9.22 22.43
N THR A 85 -26.13 -9.80 23.61
CA THR A 85 -26.12 -11.21 24.00
C THR A 85 -26.97 -12.11 23.10
N SER A 86 -26.44 -13.26 22.67
CA SER A 86 -26.83 -14.58 23.22
C SER A 86 -26.28 -15.80 22.45
N ILE A 87 -25.57 -16.64 23.20
CA ILE A 87 -25.58 -18.14 23.26
C ILE A 87 -24.86 -18.98 22.18
N ALA A 88 -23.68 -19.46 22.59
CA ALA A 88 -23.09 -20.83 22.57
C ALA A 88 -23.12 -21.76 21.34
N GLY A 89 -21.93 -22.29 20.99
CA GLY A 89 -21.70 -23.56 20.27
C GLY A 89 -20.27 -23.69 19.70
N PRO A 90 -19.55 -24.83 19.82
CA PRO A 90 -18.08 -24.85 19.79
C PRO A 90 -17.42 -25.40 18.50
N SER A 91 -16.12 -25.08 18.41
CA SER A 91 -15.00 -25.84 17.81
C SER A 91 -14.51 -25.53 16.38
N ASP A 92 -13.18 -25.46 16.33
CA ASP A 92 -12.25 -25.55 15.20
C ASP A 92 -12.07 -24.33 14.27
N GLN A 93 -11.04 -23.52 14.57
CA GLN A 93 -10.52 -22.52 13.63
C GLN A 93 -9.00 -22.51 13.56
N HIS A 94 -8.50 -23.14 12.50
CA HIS A 94 -7.28 -22.77 11.79
C HIS A 94 -7.24 -21.25 11.56
N SER A 95 -6.17 -20.60 12.03
CA SER A 95 -5.93 -19.17 11.76
C SER A 95 -5.46 -18.98 10.32
N CYS A 96 -6.29 -18.34 9.51
CA CYS A 96 -5.90 -17.65 8.28
C CYS A 96 -6.65 -16.32 8.24
N ILE A 97 -5.94 -15.23 8.52
CA ILE A 97 -6.48 -13.87 8.47
C ILE A 97 -6.66 -13.51 6.99
N THR A 98 -7.79 -13.93 6.42
CA THR A 98 -8.32 -13.32 5.21
C THR A 98 -9.10 -12.08 5.62
N ALA A 99 -8.75 -10.93 5.05
CA ALA A 99 -9.51 -9.70 5.25
C ALA A 99 -10.97 -9.96 4.86
N THR A 100 -11.87 -9.97 5.84
CA THR A 100 -13.31 -10.17 5.60
C THR A 100 -13.82 -8.99 4.80
N LYS A 101 -14.02 -9.21 3.50
CA LYS A 101 -14.70 -8.29 2.60
C LYS A 101 -16.05 -7.96 3.24
N ARG A 102 -16.28 -6.69 3.60
CA ARG A 102 -17.55 -6.28 4.22
C ARG A 102 -18.69 -6.65 3.26
N CYS A 103 -19.53 -7.60 3.68
CA CYS A 103 -20.77 -7.91 2.99
C CYS A 103 -21.78 -6.82 3.33
N ASN A 104 -22.06 -5.96 2.36
CA ASN A 104 -23.09 -4.94 2.53
C ASN A 104 -24.45 -5.63 2.69
N LYS A 105 -25.22 -5.22 3.70
CA LYS A 105 -26.62 -5.63 3.85
C LYS A 105 -27.50 -4.85 2.88
N CYS A 106 -28.43 -5.54 2.25
CA CYS A 106 -29.43 -4.93 1.40
C CYS A 106 -30.32 -4.02 2.24
N SER A 107 -30.42 -2.72 1.92
CA SER A 107 -31.28 -1.79 2.67
C SER A 107 -32.78 -2.05 2.52
N ALA A 108 -33.20 -2.91 1.58
CA ALA A 108 -34.60 -3.26 1.35
C ALA A 108 -35.04 -4.55 2.06
N CYS A 109 -34.16 -5.55 2.21
CA CYS A 109 -34.49 -6.84 2.85
C CYS A 109 -33.59 -7.24 4.02
N GLY A 110 -32.52 -6.49 4.29
CA GLY A 110 -31.56 -6.77 5.38
C GLY A 110 -30.59 -7.92 5.13
N GLN A 111 -30.76 -8.70 4.04
CA GLN A 111 -29.90 -9.84 3.71
C GLN A 111 -28.57 -9.40 3.09
N GLU A 112 -27.53 -10.20 3.31
CA GLU A 112 -26.18 -9.98 2.77
C GLU A 112 -26.04 -10.58 1.35
N GLY A 113 -25.00 -10.16 0.62
CA GLY A 113 -24.69 -10.69 -0.72
C GLY A 113 -25.33 -9.92 -1.89
N HIS A 114 -26.22 -8.95 -1.63
CA HIS A 114 -26.76 -8.03 -2.63
C HIS A 114 -27.15 -6.68 -2.01
N ASN A 115 -27.37 -5.65 -2.84
CA ASN A 115 -27.88 -4.35 -2.40
C ASN A 115 -29.32 -4.12 -2.89
N ALA A 116 -30.00 -3.06 -2.41
CA ALA A 116 -31.41 -2.81 -2.71
C ALA A 116 -31.74 -2.56 -4.19
N ARG A 117 -30.72 -2.24 -5.00
CA ARG A 117 -30.86 -2.06 -6.46
C ARG A 117 -30.67 -3.35 -7.24
N ASN A 118 -30.32 -4.45 -6.59
CA ASN A 118 -30.14 -5.74 -7.24
C ASN A 118 -31.51 -6.43 -7.42
N ARG A 119 -31.80 -6.91 -8.64
CA ARG A 119 -33.04 -7.63 -8.99
C ARG A 119 -33.22 -8.97 -8.26
N VAL A 120 -32.13 -9.49 -7.68
CA VAL A 120 -32.15 -10.68 -6.81
C VAL A 120 -32.81 -10.38 -5.45
N CYS A 121 -32.96 -9.10 -5.07
CA CYS A 121 -33.69 -8.74 -3.86
C CYS A 121 -35.19 -9.05 -4.02
N HIS A 122 -35.77 -9.81 -3.10
CA HIS A 122 -37.22 -10.06 -3.08
C HIS A 122 -38.05 -8.78 -2.84
N ASN A 123 -37.45 -7.73 -2.25
CA ASN A 123 -38.02 -6.40 -2.07
C ASN A 123 -37.52 -5.40 -3.13
N HIS A 124 -37.05 -5.87 -4.29
CA HIS A 124 -36.59 -5.00 -5.36
C HIS A 124 -37.76 -4.13 -5.87
N PRO A 125 -37.65 -2.79 -5.86
CA PRO A 125 -38.70 -1.93 -6.37
C PRO A 125 -38.86 -2.17 -7.88
N GLN A 126 -40.02 -2.70 -8.28
CA GLN A 126 -40.44 -2.74 -9.67
C GLN A 126 -40.92 -1.33 -10.01
N ARG A 127 -40.01 -0.50 -10.52
CA ARG A 127 -40.35 0.82 -11.05
C ARG A 127 -40.69 0.71 -12.52
#